data_AF-X1HAU8-F1
#
_entry.id   AF-X1HAU8-F1
#
_cell.length_a   1.000
_cell.length_b   1.000
_cell.length_c   1.000
_cell.angle_alpha   90.00
_cell.angle_beta   90.00
_cell.angle_gamma   90.00
#
_symmetry.space_group_name_H-M   'P 1'
#
loop_
_entity.id
_entity.type
_entity.pdbx_description
1 polymer ?
#
loop_
_entity_poly.entity_id
_entity_poly.type
_entity_poly.pdbx_seq_one_letter_code
_entity_poly.pdbx_strand_id
1 'polypeptide(L)'
;MKQVDSASGQDLREMFAAATAWLEKSAPDVDALNVFPVPDGDTGTNMLLTMRSSIEEIYRASNGSASAVAQAMAKGALMGARDNSGVI
;
A
#
# COMPACT_ATOMS: atom_id res chain seq x y z
N MET A 1 3.66 16.93 -19.17
CA MET A 1 3.98 16.51 -17.79
C MET A 1 5.24 17.23 -17.35
N LYS A 2 5.26 17.75 -16.12
CA LYS A 2 6.50 18.31 -15.54
C LYS A 2 7.42 17.14 -15.23
N GLN A 3 8.67 17.21 -15.70
CA GLN A 3 9.68 16.22 -15.34
C GLN A 3 10.05 16.45 -13.87
N VAL A 4 10.08 15.37 -13.08
CA VAL A 4 10.41 15.42 -11.65
C VAL A 4 11.74 14.68 -11.49
N ASP A 5 12.78 15.41 -11.06
CA ASP A 5 14.14 14.86 -10.95
C ASP A 5 14.41 14.20 -9.59
N SER A 6 13.57 14.46 -8.57
CA SER A 6 13.65 13.81 -7.26
C SER A 6 12.29 13.80 -6.55
N ALA A 7 12.08 12.81 -5.67
CA ALA A 7 10.88 12.68 -4.85
C ALA A 7 11.25 12.77 -3.36
N SER A 8 10.55 13.62 -2.63
CA SER A 8 10.65 13.77 -1.18
C SER A 8 9.86 12.67 -0.44
N GLY A 9 10.00 12.61 0.88
CA GLY A 9 9.14 11.73 1.70
C GLY A 9 7.66 12.15 1.65
N GLN A 10 7.37 13.44 1.46
CA GLN A 10 6.01 13.91 1.26
C GLN A 10 5.44 13.40 -0.07
N ASP A 11 6.22 13.49 -1.15
CA ASP A 11 5.81 12.96 -2.45
C ASP A 11 5.54 11.45 -2.36
N LEU A 12 6.39 10.69 -1.67
CA LEU A 12 6.20 9.24 -1.48
C LEU A 12 4.92 8.94 -0.69
N ARG A 13 4.63 9.71 0.36
CA ARG A 13 3.39 9.59 1.14
C ARG A 13 2.16 9.85 0.27
N GLU A 14 2.19 10.92 -0.54
CA GLU A 14 1.07 11.28 -1.43
C GLU A 14 0.87 10.26 -2.54
N MET A 15 1.96 9.78 -3.16
CA MET A 15 1.91 8.71 -4.16
C MET A 15 1.30 7.43 -3.57
N PHE A 16 1.72 7.03 -2.37
CA PHE A 16 1.19 5.83 -1.74
C PHE A 16 -0.28 6.00 -1.33
N ALA A 17 -0.67 7.17 -0.81
CA ALA A 17 -2.08 7.48 -0.52
C ALA A 17 -2.97 7.43 -1.77
N ALA A 18 -2.49 7.99 -2.89
CA ALA A 18 -3.19 7.92 -4.17
C ALA A 18 -3.30 6.47 -4.68
N ALA A 19 -2.22 5.68 -4.56
CA ALA A 19 -2.22 4.27 -4.92
C ALA A 19 -3.23 3.46 -4.09
N THR A 20 -3.29 3.66 -2.77
CA THR A 20 -4.27 3.00 -1.90
C THR A 20 -5.70 3.36 -2.27
N ALA A 21 -5.96 4.63 -2.60
CA ALA A 21 -7.29 5.08 -3.03
C ALA A 21 -7.70 4.50 -4.40
N TRP A 22 -6.75 4.22 -5.29
CA TRP A 22 -7.00 3.50 -6.53
C TRP A 22 -7.23 2.01 -6.28
N LEU A 23 -6.41 1.39 -5.43
CA LEU A 23 -6.58 -0.01 -5.06
C LEU A 23 -7.94 -0.25 -4.39
N GLU A 24 -8.41 0.69 -3.55
CA GLU A 24 -9.74 0.59 -2.95
C GLU A 24 -10.85 0.48 -3.99
N LYS A 25 -10.73 1.21 -5.10
CA LYS A 25 -11.71 1.18 -6.19
C LYS A 25 -11.60 -0.10 -7.02
N SER A 26 -10.39 -0.61 -7.21
CA SER A 26 -10.12 -1.80 -8.02
C SER A 26 -10.09 -3.11 -7.21
N ALA A 27 -10.21 -3.06 -5.88
CA ALA A 27 -10.14 -4.25 -5.02
C ALA A 27 -11.13 -5.34 -5.46
N PRO A 28 -12.40 -5.05 -5.82
CA PRO A 28 -13.32 -6.06 -6.36
C PRO A 28 -12.84 -6.67 -7.68
N ASP A 29 -12.19 -5.88 -8.55
CA ASP A 29 -11.64 -6.36 -9.81
C ASP A 29 -10.43 -7.28 -9.55
N VAL A 30 -9.59 -6.94 -8.57
CA VAL A 30 -8.44 -7.77 -8.16
C VAL A 30 -8.92 -9.08 -7.50
N ASP A 31 -9.93 -9.01 -6.63
CA ASP A 31 -10.59 -10.17 -6.04
C ASP A 31 -11.13 -11.11 -7.13
N ALA A 32 -11.69 -10.55 -8.21
CA ALA A 32 -12.18 -11.31 -9.36
C ALA A 32 -11.06 -11.91 -10.25
N LEU A 33 -9.84 -11.38 -10.19
CA LEU A 33 -8.68 -11.91 -10.93
C LEU A 33 -8.00 -13.08 -10.20
N ASN A 34 -8.03 -13.11 -8.86
CA ASN A 34 -7.38 -14.16 -8.07
C ASN A 34 -8.22 -15.45 -8.04
N VAL A 35 -8.30 -16.13 -9.18
CA VAL A 35 -9.10 -17.36 -9.35
C VAL A 35 -8.26 -18.65 -9.40
N PHE A 36 -6.97 -18.60 -9.02
CA PHE A 36 -6.07 -19.76 -9.13
C PHE A 36 -5.15 -19.93 -7.90
N PRO A 37 -4.95 -21.15 -7.35
CA PRO A 37 -5.64 -22.41 -7.67
C PRO A 37 -7.03 -22.53 -7.00
N VAL A 38 -7.33 -21.65 -6.04
CA VAL A 38 -8.61 -21.59 -5.31
C VAL A 38 -9.08 -20.13 -5.33
N PRO A 39 -10.33 -19.84 -5.75
CA PRO A 39 -10.89 -18.50 -5.68
C PRO A 39 -11.33 -18.20 -4.25
N ASP A 40 -10.41 -17.70 -3.43
CA ASP A 40 -10.73 -17.10 -2.12
C ASP A 40 -11.40 -15.73 -2.28
N GLY A 41 -11.13 -15.05 -3.39
CA GLY A 41 -11.79 -13.80 -3.78
C GLY A 41 -11.51 -12.67 -2.80
N ASP A 42 -10.35 -12.70 -2.13
CA ASP A 42 -9.99 -11.76 -1.08
C ASP A 42 -8.61 -11.09 -1.28
N THR A 43 -7.90 -11.35 -2.38
CA THR A 43 -6.58 -10.74 -2.65
C THR A 43 -6.60 -9.22 -2.70
N GLY A 44 -7.53 -8.62 -3.44
CA GLY A 44 -7.71 -7.17 -3.48
C GLY A 44 -8.07 -6.60 -2.11
N THR A 45 -8.93 -7.32 -1.37
CA THR A 45 -9.28 -6.97 0.00
C THR A 45 -8.06 -7.03 0.95
N ASN A 46 -7.26 -8.09 0.88
CA ASN A 46 -6.07 -8.30 1.71
C ASN A 46 -4.97 -7.28 1.40
N MET A 47 -4.74 -6.96 0.13
CA MET A 47 -3.83 -5.90 -0.29
C MET A 47 -4.31 -4.52 0.20
N LEU A 48 -5.60 -4.21 0.11
CA LEU A 48 -6.15 -2.94 0.58
C LEU A 48 -5.97 -2.77 2.09
N LEU A 49 -6.26 -3.81 2.87
CA LEU A 49 -6.06 -3.80 4.32
C LEU A 49 -4.58 -3.61 4.70
N THR A 50 -3.67 -4.26 3.96
CA THR A 50 -2.23 -4.09 4.13
C THR A 50 -1.82 -2.63 3.84
N MET A 51 -2.23 -2.06 2.70
CA MET A 51 -1.91 -0.68 2.34
C MET A 51 -2.48 0.34 3.33
N ARG A 52 -3.67 0.09 3.89
CA ARG A 52 -4.26 0.93 4.95
C ARG A 52 -3.39 0.92 6.21
N SER A 53 -2.92 -0.25 6.63
CA SER A 53 -2.00 -0.36 7.78
C SER A 53 -0.67 0.37 7.53
N SER A 54 -0.10 0.27 6.32
CA SER A 54 1.06 1.07 5.92
C SER A 54 0.78 2.57 6.03
N ILE A 55 -0.37 3.05 5.55
CA ILE A 55 -0.75 4.47 5.66
C ILE A 55 -0.85 4.92 7.12
N GLU A 56 -1.47 4.12 7.99
CA GLU A 56 -1.55 4.43 9.42
C GLU A 56 -0.15 4.58 10.04
N GLU A 57 0.78 3.70 9.71
CA GLU A 57 2.15 3.78 10.22
C GLU A 57 2.92 4.98 9.64
N ILE A 58 2.71 5.32 8.36
CA ILE A 58 3.27 6.53 7.74
C ILE A 58 2.76 7.80 8.46
N TYR A 59 1.49 7.85 8.86
CA TYR A 59 0.93 9.00 9.59
C TYR A 59 1.45 9.11 11.02
N ARG A 60 1.82 7.98 11.65
CA ARG A 60 2.51 7.97 12.95
C ARG A 60 3.96 8.40 12.83
N ALA A 61 4.60 8.16 11.70
CA ALA A 61 5.92 8.68 11.39
C ALA A 61 5.86 10.19 11.12
N SER A 62 6.68 10.96 11.84
CA SER A 62 6.86 12.39 11.60
C SER A 62 7.34 12.66 10.16
N ASN A 63 7.19 13.91 9.70
CA ASN A 63 7.68 14.34 8.38
C ASN A 63 9.16 13.99 8.24
N GLY A 64 9.45 12.98 7.41
CA GLY A 64 10.76 12.36 7.29
C GLY A 64 11.20 12.26 5.84
N SER A 65 12.46 11.88 5.65
CA SER A 65 13.00 11.56 4.32
C SER A 65 12.21 10.45 3.64
N ALA A 66 12.38 10.28 2.32
CA ALA A 66 11.80 9.16 1.60
C ALA A 66 12.17 7.80 2.23
N SER A 67 13.38 7.67 2.79
CA SER A 67 13.80 6.46 3.53
C SER A 67 12.98 6.23 4.81
N ALA A 68 12.70 7.28 5.59
CA ALA A 68 11.88 7.17 6.78
C ALA A 68 10.44 6.77 6.45
N VAL A 69 9.87 7.34 5.38
CA VAL A 69 8.53 6.99 4.90
C VAL A 69 8.49 5.56 4.38
N ALA A 70 9.49 5.13 3.59
CA ALA A 70 9.58 3.75 3.12
C ALA A 70 9.72 2.73 4.27
N GLN A 71 10.48 3.05 5.31
CA GLN A 71 10.58 2.19 6.50
C GLN A 71 9.24 2.09 7.25
N ALA A 72 8.52 3.21 7.39
CA ALA A 72 7.18 3.20 7.99
C ALA A 72 6.17 2.40 7.15
N MET A 73 6.21 2.53 5.82
CA MET A 73 5.41 1.74 4.89
C MET A 73 5.65 0.24 5.08
N ALA A 74 6.92 -0.18 5.08
CA ALA A 74 7.30 -1.59 5.22
C ALA A 74 6.89 -2.14 6.59
N LYS A 75 7.07 -1.36 7.67
CA LYS A 75 6.65 -1.75 9.01
C LYS A 75 5.13 -1.91 9.09
N GLY A 76 4.36 -0.94 8.58
CA GLY A 76 2.90 -1.01 8.59
C GLY A 76 2.36 -2.12 7.71
N ALA A 77 3.01 -2.43 6.58
CA ALA A 77 2.67 -3.57 5.74
C ALA A 77 2.91 -4.87 6.51
N LEU A 78 4.11 -5.07 7.06
CA LEU A 78 4.46 -6.27 7.83
C LEU A 78 3.54 -6.51 9.04
N MET A 79 3.17 -5.44 9.76
CA MET A 79 2.30 -5.54 10.94
C MET A 79 0.82 -5.74 10.59
N GLY A 80 0.38 -5.22 9.44
CA GLY A 80 -1.03 -5.26 9.01
C GLY A 80 -1.33 -6.29 7.94
N ALA A 81 -0.31 -7.00 7.47
CA ALA A 81 -0.37 -8.01 6.43
C ALA A 81 -1.53 -8.97 6.68
N ARG A 82 -2.37 -9.13 5.66
CA ARG A 82 -3.34 -10.21 5.56
C ARG A 82 -2.81 -11.12 4.47
N ASP A 83 -2.71 -12.41 4.78
CA ASP A 83 -2.15 -13.45 3.91
C ASP A 83 -0.74 -13.17 3.36
N ASN A 84 -0.36 -13.85 2.27
CA ASN A 84 0.93 -13.68 1.59
C ASN A 84 1.06 -12.35 0.83
N SER A 85 -0.03 -11.84 0.25
CA SER A 85 -0.11 -10.55 -0.46
C SER A 85 0.25 -9.36 0.43
N GLY A 86 0.09 -9.49 1.75
CA GLY A 86 0.52 -8.48 2.71
C GLY A 86 1.97 -8.59 3.18
N VAL A 87 2.59 -9.77 3.05
CA VAL A 87 3.96 -10.05 3.53
C VAL A 87 5.03 -9.71 2.49
N ILE A 88 4.69 -9.83 1.20
CA ILE A 88 5.56 -9.56 0.05
C ILE A 88 5.72 -8.05 -0.16
#